data_AF-A0A935I2X5-F1
#
_entry.id   AF-A0A935I2X5-F1
#
_cell.length_a   1.000
_cell.length_b   1.000
_cell.length_c   1.000
_cell.angle_alpha   90.00
_cell.angle_beta   90.00
_cell.angle_gamma   90.00
#
_symmetry.space_group_name_H-M   'P 1'
#
loop_
_entity.id
_entity.type
_entity.pdbx_description
1 polymer ?
#
loop_
_entity_poly.entity_id
_entity_poly.type
_entity_poly.pdbx_seq_one_letter_code
_entity_poly.pdbx_strand_id
1 'polypeptide(L)' 'MTLQPPKLLIDGDQCLVIGGVHSGKFGIVRDINKSKTGHITITVEQKNGVRFKTLGKNVSVQQTIK' A
#
# COMPACT_ATOMS: atom_id res chain seq x y z
N MET A 1 -22.51 -0.46 14.27
CA MET A 1 -21.06 -0.28 14.03
C MET A 1 -20.59 -1.39 13.11
N THR A 2 -20.61 -1.16 11.80
CA THR A 2 -20.24 -2.20 10.84
C THR A 2 -18.73 -2.36 10.83
N LEU A 3 -18.26 -3.48 11.39
CA LEU A 3 -16.86 -3.89 11.31
C LEU A 3 -16.58 -4.17 9.83
N GLN A 4 -15.92 -3.22 9.14
CA GLN A 4 -15.42 -3.49 7.81
C GLN A 4 -14.38 -4.62 7.94
N PRO A 5 -14.51 -5.71 7.17
CA PRO A 5 -13.49 -6.77 7.17
C PRO A 5 -12.14 -6.14 6.84
N PRO A 6 -11.01 -6.67 7.37
CA PRO A 6 -9.69 -6.12 7.09
C PRO A 6 -9.52 -6.07 5.58
N LYS A 7 -9.54 -4.85 5.03
CA LYS A 7 -9.51 -4.64 3.59
C LYS A 7 -8.21 -5.21 3.07
N LEU A 8 -8.33 -6.26 2.26
CA LEU A 8 -7.19 -6.86 1.60
C LEU A 8 -6.57 -5.80 0.68
N LEU A 9 -5.25 -5.66 0.76
CA LEU A 9 -4.48 -4.75 -0.05
C LEU A 9 -4.56 -5.26 -1.51
N ILE A 10 -5.12 -4.47 -2.42
CA ILE A 10 -5.34 -4.85 -3.83
C ILE A 10 -4.53 -3.94 -4.75
N ASP A 11 -4.10 -4.46 -5.91
CA ASP A 11 -3.43 -3.66 -6.94
C ASP A 11 -4.36 -2.55 -7.46
N GLY A 12 -3.85 -1.33 -7.56
CA GLY A 12 -4.63 -0.16 -7.98
C GLY A 12 -5.29 0.61 -6.82
N ASP A 13 -5.24 0.11 -5.58
CA ASP A 13 -5.72 0.88 -4.43
C ASP A 13 -4.81 2.10 -4.16
N GLN A 14 -5.42 3.19 -3.69
CA GLN A 14 -4.67 4.34 -3.18
C GLN A 14 -4.17 4.05 -1.77
N CYS A 15 -2.91 4.37 -1.51
CA CYS A 15 -2.29 4.09 -0.22
C CYS A 15 -1.41 5.25 0.24
N LEU A 16 -1.39 5.42 1.56
CA LEU A 16 -0.48 6.32 2.27
C LEU A 16 0.55 5.49 3.01
N VAL A 17 1.83 5.77 2.79
CA VAL A 17 2.91 5.16 3.56
C VAL A 17 2.95 5.80 4.94
N ILE A 18 2.72 5.00 5.97
CA ILE A 18 2.66 5.44 7.37
C ILE A 18 3.94 5.12 8.16
N GLY A 19 4.89 4.40 7.56
CA GLY A 19 6.13 4.01 8.24
C GLY A 19 7.29 3.71 7.30
N GLY A 20 8.51 3.74 7.87
CA GLY A 20 9.76 3.55 7.14
C GLY A 20 10.27 4.83 6.45
N VAL A 21 11.29 4.68 5.61
CA VAL A 21 11.99 5.80 4.95
C VAL A 21 11.08 6.61 4.01
N HIS A 22 10.03 5.96 3.50
CA HIS A 22 9.07 6.56 2.58
C HIS A 22 7.80 7.07 3.28
N SER A 23 7.79 7.17 4.61
CA SER A 23 6.64 7.68 5.37
C SER A 23 6.17 9.06 4.90
N GLY A 24 4.86 9.28 4.89
CA GLY A 24 4.21 10.50 4.38
C GLY A 24 4.03 10.54 2.86
N LYS A 25 4.57 9.57 2.12
CA LYS A 25 4.35 9.47 0.67
C LYS A 25 3.02 8.81 0.36
N PHE A 26 2.32 9.36 -0.62
CA PHE A 26 1.08 8.83 -1.15
C PHE A 26 1.29 8.28 -2.57
N GLY A 27 0.55 7.24 -2.93
CA GLY A 27 0.57 6.68 -4.27
C GLY A 27 -0.42 5.54 -4.47
N ILE A 28 -0.33 4.91 -5.63
CA ILE A 28 -1.13 3.76 -6.02
C ILE A 28 -0.31 2.49 -5.77
N VAL A 29 -0.95 1.49 -5.17
CA VAL A 29 -0.37 0.17 -4.97
C VAL A 29 -0.19 -0.51 -6.33
N ARG A 30 1.02 -0.97 -6.58
CA ARG A 30 1.43 -1.78 -7.72
C ARG A 30 2.20 -3.02 -7.25
N ASP A 31 2.09 -4.14 -7.96
CA ASP A 31 2.92 -5.34 -7.78
C ASP A 31 2.98 -5.84 -6.33
N ILE A 32 1.92 -6.51 -5.88
CA ILE A 32 1.86 -7.12 -4.54
C ILE A 32 2.55 -8.48 -4.58
N ASN A 33 3.66 -8.61 -3.85
CA ASN A 33 4.44 -9.83 -3.77
C ASN A 33 4.52 -10.33 -2.32
N LYS A 34 4.40 -11.65 -2.15
CA LYS A 34 4.62 -12.31 -0.86
C LYS A 34 6.02 -12.92 -0.86
N SER A 35 6.88 -12.43 0.04
CA SER A 35 8.22 -12.98 0.24
C SER A 35 8.16 -14.40 0.82
N LYS A 36 9.25 -15.17 0.65
CA LYS A 36 9.44 -16.50 1.26
C LYS A 36 9.28 -16.47 2.78
N THR A 37 9.61 -15.35 3.43
CA THR A 37 9.46 -15.15 4.88
C THR A 37 8.05 -14.75 5.31
N GLY A 38 7.09 -14.71 4.38
CA GLY A 38 5.68 -14.36 4.65
C GLY A 38 5.38 -12.87 4.66
N HIS A 39 6.40 -12.01 4.53
CA HIS A 39 6.20 -10.56 4.45
C HIS A 39 5.62 -10.15 3.09
N ILE A 40 4.60 -9.30 3.10
CA ILE A 40 4.05 -8.69 1.89
C ILE A 40 4.87 -7.45 1.55
N THR A 41 5.35 -7.40 0.32
CA THR A 41 5.97 -6.22 -0.28
C THR A 41 5.09 -5.69 -1.38
N ILE A 42 4.99 -4.37 -1.50
CA ILE A 42 4.28 -3.70 -2.58
C ILE A 42 5.21 -2.69 -3.23
N THR A 43 4.98 -2.41 -4.50
CA THR A 43 5.49 -1.22 -5.18
C THR A 43 4.45 -0.11 -5.02
N VAL A 44 4.87 1.11 -4.72
CA VAL A 44 3.98 2.28 -4.71
C VAL A 44 4.38 3.19 -5.85
N GLU A 45 3.44 3.51 -6.72
CA GLU A 45 3.59 4.43 -7.83
C GLU A 45 2.96 5.78 -7.48
N GLN A 46 3.78 6.82 -7.47
CA GLN A 46 3.33 8.19 -7.21
C GLN A 46 2.87 8.88 -8.50
N LYS A 47 2.06 9.93 -8.35
CA LYS A 47 1.56 10.75 -9.49
C LYS A 47 2.69 11.38 -10.33
N ASN A 48 3.85 11.63 -9.72
CA ASN A 48 5.03 12.17 -10.41
C ASN A 48 5.85 11.09 -11.17
N GLY A 49 5.39 9.84 -11.20
CA GLY A 49 6.07 8.72 -11.86
C GLY A 49 7.12 8.02 -10.99
N VAL A 50 7.36 8.47 -9.76
CA VAL A 50 8.29 7.81 -8.84
C VAL A 50 7.68 6.49 -8.37
N ARG A 51 8.45 5.41 -8.51
CA ARG A 51 8.10 4.07 -8.02
C ARG A 51 9.08 3.63 -6.95
N PHE A 52 8.58 3.10 -5.85
CA PHE A 52 9.43 2.56 -4.79
C PHE A 52 8.79 1.35 -4.12
N LYS A 53 9.62 0.44 -3.60
CA LYS A 53 9.15 -0.74 -2.86
C LYS A 53 9.03 -0.43 -1.37
N THR A 54 7.98 -0.95 -0.74
CA THR A 54 7.77 -0.88 0.70
C THR A 54 7.10 -2.15 1.21
N LEU A 55 7.07 -2.34 2.52
CA LEU A 55 6.34 -3.45 3.14
C LEU A 55 4.86 -3.09 3.24
N GLY A 56 3.98 -4.03 2.89
CA GLY A 56 2.53 -3.86 2.97
C GLY A 56 2.03 -3.50 4.38
N LYS A 57 2.77 -3.88 5.43
CA LYS A 57 2.46 -3.49 6.82
C LYS A 57 2.69 -2.00 7.13
N ASN A 58 3.49 -1.30 6.33
CA ASN A 58 3.84 0.11 6.54
C ASN A 58 2.95 1.06 5.73
N VAL A 59 1.82 0.57 5.21
CA VAL A 59 0.97 1.29 4.27
C VAL A 59 -0.47 1.17 4.72
N SER A 60 -1.19 2.29 4.67
CA SER A 60 -2.62 2.36 4.96
C SER A 60 -3.36 2.58 3.66
N VAL A 61 -4.31 1.70 3.34
CA VAL A 61 -5.14 1.84 2.15
C VAL A 61 -6.21 2.90 2.40
N GLN A 62 -6.18 3.95 1.60
CA GLN A 62 -7.18 5.00 1.60
C GLN A 62 -8.22 4.60 0.54
N GLN A 63 -9.34 4.02 0.97
CA GLN A 63 -10.42 3.70 0.06
C GLN A 63 -10.97 4.99 -0.55
N THR A 64 -10.92 5.14 -1.87
CA THR A 64 -11.87 6.02 -2.54
C THR A 64 -13.24 5.38 -2.38
N ILE A 65 -14.03 5.90 -1.46
CA ILE A 65 -15.47 5.64 -1.41
C ILE A 65 -16.01 6.22 -2.73
N LYS A 66 -16.37 5.35 -3.66
CA LYS A 66 -17.17 5.69 -4.84
C LYS A 66 -18.64 5.57 -4.48
#